data_AF-A0A7C1ANZ4-F1
#
_entry.id   AF-A0A7C1ANZ4-F1
#
_cell.length_a   1.000
_cell.length_b   1.000
_cell.length_c   1.000
_cell.angle_alpha   90.00
_cell.angle_beta   90.00
_cell.angle_gamma   90.00
#
_symmetry.space_group_name_H-M   'P 1'
#
loop_
_entity.id
_entity.type
_entity.pdbx_description
1 polymer ?
#
loop_
_entity_poly.entity_id
_entity_poly.type
_entity_poly.pdbx_seq_one_letter_code
_entity_poly.pdbx_strand_id
1 'polypeptide(L)'
;MAAEPHEGPLALTHSGQGGDRLIAVNEAAGAQGLAPGLLLADARAMAPELKSLAHDADAEARGLERLACWCGRFSPWASPDPPDGLW
;
A
#
# COMPACT_ATOMS: atom_id res chain seq x y z
N MET A 1 -8.28 -4.57 -13.55
CA MET A 1 -9.24 -3.80 -12.75
C MET A 1 -8.51 -2.60 -12.18
N ALA A 2 -8.99 -1.39 -12.43
CA ALA A 2 -8.49 -0.20 -11.73
C ALA A 2 -8.91 -0.30 -10.26
N ALA A 3 -8.04 0.11 -9.33
CA ALA A 3 -8.41 0.22 -7.93
C ALA A 3 -9.53 1.26 -7.80
N GLU A 4 -10.61 0.91 -7.10
CA GLU A 4 -11.67 1.87 -6.82
C GLU A 4 -11.15 2.90 -5.80
N PRO A 5 -11.36 4.21 -6.03
CA PRO A 5 -10.95 5.23 -5.08
C PRO A 5 -11.62 4.98 -3.74
N HIS A 6 -10.81 4.87 -2.68
CA HIS A 6 -11.33 4.61 -1.36
C HIS A 6 -11.60 5.92 -0.61
N GLU A 7 -12.87 6.20 -0.35
CA GLU A 7 -13.31 7.45 0.29
C GLU A 7 -13.16 7.42 1.84
N GLY A 8 -12.84 6.27 2.44
CA GLY A 8 -12.67 6.10 3.89
C GLY A 8 -11.24 5.75 4.33
N PRO A 9 -10.99 5.52 5.63
CA PRO A 9 -9.69 5.08 6.13
C PRO A 9 -9.30 3.70 5.56
N LEU A 10 -8.13 3.63 4.93
CA LEU A 10 -7.58 2.42 4.32
C LEU A 10 -6.15 2.19 4.78
N ALA A 11 -5.82 0.93 5.09
CA ALA A 11 -4.46 0.51 5.35
C ALA A 11 -4.12 -0.81 4.65
N LEU A 12 -2.85 -0.94 4.25
CA LEU A 12 -2.26 -2.21 3.84
C LEU A 12 -1.64 -2.90 5.06
N THR A 13 -1.82 -4.22 5.15
CA THR A 13 -1.34 -5.01 6.28
C THR A 13 -0.43 -6.14 5.86
N HIS A 14 0.58 -6.41 6.67
CA HIS A 14 1.46 -7.58 6.52
C HIS A 14 1.40 -8.44 7.79
N SER A 15 1.27 -9.76 7.60
CA SER A 15 1.24 -10.71 8.71
C SER A 15 2.63 -10.91 9.30
N GLY A 16 2.77 -10.65 10.61
CA GLY A 16 4.04 -10.81 11.32
C GLY A 16 3.91 -11.62 12.61
N GLN A 17 5.04 -11.83 13.29
CA GLN A 17 5.04 -12.42 14.62
C GLN A 17 4.29 -11.51 15.59
N GLY A 18 3.20 -12.02 16.19
CA GLY A 18 2.31 -11.26 17.07
C GLY A 18 1.12 -10.58 16.40
N GLY A 19 0.86 -10.84 15.12
CA GLY A 19 -0.35 -10.41 14.40
C GLY A 19 -0.07 -9.53 13.18
N ASP A 20 -1.15 -9.10 12.51
CA ASP A 20 -1.07 -8.23 11.34
C ASP A 20 -0.67 -6.81 11.73
N ARG A 21 0.26 -6.23 10.97
CA ARG A 21 0.75 -4.86 11.14
C ARG A 21 0.44 -4.00 9.93
N LEU A 22 0.12 -2.74 10.17
CA LEU A 22 0.00 -1.75 9.09
C LEU A 22 1.37 -1.52 8.45
N ILE A 23 1.44 -1.51 7.12
CA ILE A 23 2.67 -1.17 6.37
C ILE A 23 2.52 0.10 5.54
N ALA A 24 1.29 0.47 5.19
CA ALA A 24 0.95 1.70 4.51
C ALA A 24 -0.46 2.13 4.93
N VAL A 25 -0.70 3.44 4.94
CA VAL A 25 -2.00 4.04 5.29
C VAL A 25 -2.33 5.12 4.27
N ASN A 26 -3.61 5.31 3.96
CA ASN A 26 -4.05 6.45 3.17
C ASN A 26 -4.15 7.72 4.03
N GLU A 27 -4.40 8.86 3.38
CA GLU A 27 -4.50 10.16 4.06
C GLU A 27 -5.60 10.19 5.12
N ALA A 28 -6.78 9.60 4.83
CA ALA A 28 -7.89 9.53 5.77
C ALA A 28 -7.54 8.73 7.04
N ALA A 29 -6.83 7.61 6.90
CA ALA A 29 -6.30 6.84 8.02
C ALA A 29 -5.22 7.61 8.79
N GLY A 30 -4.32 8.29 8.08
CA GLY A 30 -3.30 9.15 8.70
C GLY A 30 -3.90 10.30 9.52
N ALA A 31 -4.99 10.91 9.05
CA ALA A 31 -5.71 11.95 9.77
C ALA A 31 -6.34 11.47 11.09
N GLN A 32 -6.56 10.16 11.22
CA GLN A 32 -7.03 9.51 12.46
C GLN A 32 -5.89 9.06 13.38
N GLY A 33 -4.64 9.40 13.04
CA GLY A 33 -3.45 9.05 13.83
C GLY A 33 -2.92 7.64 13.57
N LEU A 34 -3.40 6.96 12.51
CA LEU A 34 -2.86 5.66 12.10
C LEU A 34 -1.53 5.84 11.38
N ALA A 35 -0.57 4.97 11.66
CA ALA A 35 0.74 4.97 11.04
C ALA A 35 1.23 3.54 10.76
N PRO A 36 2.13 3.34 9.79
CA PRO A 36 2.83 2.07 9.60
C PRO A 36 3.51 1.59 10.89
N GLY A 37 3.53 0.28 11.10
CA GLY A 37 4.08 -0.39 12.28
C GLY A 37 3.06 -0.72 13.37
N LEU A 38 1.91 -0.02 13.41
CA LEU A 38 0.80 -0.32 14.33
C LEU A 38 0.23 -1.72 14.10
N LEU A 39 -0.19 -2.39 15.18
CA LEU A 39 -0.98 -3.61 15.06
C LEU A 39 -2.35 -3.29 14.50
N LEU A 40 -2.87 -4.16 13.63
CA LEU A 40 -4.21 -4.02 13.06
C LEU A 40 -5.29 -3.97 14.14
N ALA A 41 -5.10 -4.68 15.26
CA ALA A 41 -6.02 -4.63 16.40
C ALA A 41 -6.09 -3.23 17.02
N ASP A 42 -4.94 -2.60 17.29
CA ASP A 42 -4.88 -1.25 17.86
C ASP A 42 -5.42 -0.22 16.87
N ALA A 43 -5.08 -0.37 15.59
CA ALA A 43 -5.58 0.50 14.53
C ALA A 43 -7.12 0.46 14.44
N ARG A 44 -7.73 -0.73 14.54
CA ARG A 44 -9.20 -0.89 14.56
C ARG A 44 -9.85 -0.32 15.83
N ALA A 45 -9.12 -0.27 16.95
CA ALA A 45 -9.63 0.36 18.17
C ALA A 45 -9.67 1.89 18.04
N MET A 46 -8.71 2.48 17.34
CA MET A 46 -8.68 3.93 17.04
C MET A 46 -9.67 4.32 15.93
N ALA A 47 -9.80 3.46 14.92
CA ALA A 47 -10.56 3.69 13.71
C ALA A 47 -11.45 2.48 13.39
N PRO A 48 -12.67 2.38 13.96
CA PRO A 48 -13.55 1.23 13.76
C PRO A 48 -13.97 1.03 12.30
N GLU A 49 -14.07 2.12 11.53
CA GLU A 49 -14.38 2.09 10.10
C GLU A 49 -13.18 1.74 9.19
N LEU A 50 -12.00 1.50 9.76
CA LEU A 50 -10.78 1.20 9.00
C LEU A 50 -10.96 -0.05 8.14
N LYS A 51 -10.77 0.12 6.83
CA LYS A 51 -10.62 -1.00 5.91
C LYS A 51 -9.15 -1.42 5.85
N SER A 52 -8.91 -2.72 5.93
CA SER A 52 -7.58 -3.33 5.85
C SER A 52 -7.51 -4.28 4.67
N LEU A 53 -6.45 -4.18 3.87
CA LEU A 53 -6.15 -5.09 2.77
C LEU A 53 -4.80 -5.75 3.00
N ALA A 54 -4.68 -7.05 2.72
CA ALA A 54 -3.41 -7.75 2.81
C ALA A 54 -2.46 -7.27 1.72
N HIS A 55 -1.20 -7.01 2.09
CA HIS A 55 -0.12 -6.69 1.18
C HIS A 55 0.20 -7.89 0.29
N ASP A 56 0.12 -7.68 -1.02
CA ASP A 56 0.45 -8.67 -2.06
C ASP A 56 1.67 -8.16 -2.82
N ALA A 57 2.85 -8.55 -2.34
CA ALA A 57 4.13 -8.13 -2.90
C ALA A 57 4.28 -8.52 -4.39
N ASP A 58 3.71 -9.65 -4.80
CA ASP A 58 3.76 -10.09 -6.20
C ASP A 58 2.87 -9.21 -7.09
N ALA A 59 1.72 -8.77 -6.59
CA ALA A 59 0.85 -7.84 -7.31
C ALA A 59 1.48 -6.46 -7.46
N GLU A 60 2.18 -5.97 -6.43
CA GLU A 60 2.90 -4.69 -6.48
C GLU A 60 4.09 -4.74 -7.44
N ALA A 61 4.90 -5.81 -7.40
CA ALA A 61 6.00 -6.00 -8.35
C ALA A 61 5.50 -6.00 -9.81
N ARG A 62 4.43 -6.75 -10.11
CA ARG A 62 3.79 -6.72 -11.44
C ARG A 62 3.24 -5.34 -11.80
N GLY A 63 2.78 -4.58 -10.82
CA GLY A 63 2.33 -3.20 -11.01
C GLY A 63 3.48 -2.29 -11.44
N LEU A 64 4.60 -2.39 -10.74
CA LEU A 64 5.81 -1.63 -11.02
C LEU A 64 6.40 -1.94 -12.39
N GLU A 65 6.44 -3.22 -12.78
CA GLU A 65 6.86 -3.64 -14.12
C GLU A 65 5.98 -3.03 -15.22
N ARG A 66 4.65 -3.05 -15.03
CA ARG A 66 3.72 -2.42 -15.98
C ARG A 66 3.94 -0.91 -16.07
N LEU A 67 4.22 -0.25 -14.94
CA LEU A 67 4.50 1.17 -14.90
C LEU A 67 5.80 1.51 -15.66
N ALA A 68 6.87 0.75 -15.44
CA ALA A 68 8.13 0.92 -16.17
C ALA A 68 7.95 0.75 -17.69
N CYS A 69 7.22 -0.29 -18.10
CA CYS A 69 6.90 -0.53 -19.51
C CYS A 69 6.13 0.65 -20.13
N TRP A 70 5.17 1.23 -19.41
CA TRP A 70 4.45 2.43 -19.85
C TRP A 70 5.37 3.66 -19.95
N CYS A 71 6.27 3.85 -18.97
CA CYS A 71 7.27 4.92 -18.97
C CYS A 71 8.28 4.82 -20.13
N GLY A 72 8.45 3.64 -20.72
CA GLY A 72 9.25 3.41 -21.93
C GLY A 72 8.90 4.32 -23.11
N ARG A 73 7.68 4.89 -23.14
CA ARG A 73 7.27 5.91 -24.12
C ARG A 73 8.03 7.24 -23.98
N PHE A 74 8.49 7.57 -22.78
CA PHE A 74 9.14 8.85 -22.48
C PHE A 74 10.66 8.71 -22.37
N SER A 75 11.15 7.57 -21.89
CA SER A 75 12.58 7.27 -21.80
C SER A 75 12.81 5.78 -22.05
N PRO A 76 13.74 5.40 -22.95
CA PRO A 76 14.11 4.00 -23.16
C PRO A 76 14.88 3.40 -21.96
N TRP A 77 15.32 4.24 -21.01
CA TRP A 77 16.01 3.79 -19.80
C TRP A 77 15.07 3.50 -18.62
N ALA A 78 13.76 3.78 -18.76
CA ALA A 78 12.79 3.53 -17.71
C ALA A 78 12.78 2.05 -17.30
N SER A 79 13.22 1.77 -16.07
CA SER A 79 13.30 0.42 -15.51
C SER A 79 12.71 0.38 -14.10
N PRO A 80 12.11 -0.74 -13.65
CA PRO A 80 11.71 -0.90 -12.25
C PRO A 80 12.90 -0.72 -11.30
N ASP A 81 12.71 0.07 -10.25
CA ASP A 81 13.58 0.20 -9.08
C ASP A 81 12.78 -0.18 -7.83
N PRO A 82 12.70 -1.49 -7.49
CA PRO A 82 11.85 -1.96 -6.42
C PRO A 82 12.28 -1.42 -5.03
N PRO A 83 11.35 -1.29 -4.08
CA PRO A 83 9.94 -1.72 -4.18
C PRO A 83 9.00 -0.70 -4.83
N ASP A 84 9.34 0.59 -4.81
CA ASP A 84 8.37 1.67 -5.07
C ASP A 84 8.84 2.69 -6.13
N GLY A 85 9.85 2.37 -6.94
CA GLY A 85 10.56 3.32 -7.79
C GLY A 85 10.77 2.91 -9.24
N LEU A 86 11.22 3.87 -10.04
CA LEU A 86 11.75 3.67 -11.39
C LEU A 86 13.10 4.40 -11.52
N TRP A 87 14.01 3.85 -12.33
CA TRP A 87 15.25 4.50 -12.79
C TRP A 87 15.15 4.89 -14.27
#